data_AF-A0A328N1W5-F1
#
_entry.id   AF-A0A328N1W5-F1
#
_cell.length_a   1.000
_cell.length_b   1.000
_cell.length_c   1.000
_cell.angle_alpha   90.00
_cell.angle_beta   90.00
_cell.angle_gamma   90.00
#
_symmetry.space_group_name_H-M   'P 1'
#
loop_
_entity.id
_entity.type
_entity.pdbx_description
1 polymer ?
#
loop_
_entity_poly.entity_id
_entity_poly.type
_entity_poly.pdbx_seq_one_letter_code
_entity_poly.pdbx_strand_id
1 'polypeptide(L)'
;MDRAAPLSGIPRRLRLATAIGALLVLLGTYLVSTTNRADAAPGRAGADFGANAIRVAEFPADCTYSHRLPDDPIVFPGLPGASHMHSFFGSTVTNARTTLPDLVNSPTTCNPRVDVSSYWVPTLYRDNVAVEPAIATFYYLGEGVRADVVANTQPFPLGLRLVAGNAKATGSNDSIARWSCLHAGHVPPSKDFVNCPSGTMLESYLDFPQCWNGRDLDSPDHKSHLAYPVNQACPSTHPVHVPKLRQVLRYPVTGDPSRFRLASGPGYTMHGDFFNAWPVAELARRVQDCIRPVIKCGHDGRPI
;
A
#
# COMPACT_ATOMS: atom_id res chain seq x y z
N MET A 1 30.34 0.01 -66.53
CA MET A 1 29.54 1.23 -66.43
C MET A 1 30.16 2.11 -65.36
N ASP A 2 31.06 2.96 -65.86
CA ASP A 2 31.60 4.20 -65.29
C ASP A 2 30.59 4.99 -64.44
N ARG A 3 30.93 5.87 -63.48
CA ARG A 3 32.20 6.42 -62.95
C ARG A 3 31.82 7.16 -61.66
N ALA A 4 32.67 7.10 -60.65
CA ALA A 4 32.72 8.10 -59.58
C ALA A 4 33.36 9.40 -60.11
N ALA A 5 32.91 10.55 -59.62
CA ALA A 5 33.60 11.83 -59.74
C ALA A 5 33.43 12.66 -58.45
N PRO A 6 34.52 13.14 -57.83
CA PRO A 6 34.49 14.09 -56.71
C PRO A 6 34.69 15.53 -57.20
N LEU A 7 34.19 16.52 -56.46
CA LEU A 7 34.56 17.92 -56.65
C LEU A 7 35.12 18.52 -55.36
N SER A 8 36.41 18.82 -55.43
CA SER A 8 37.19 19.67 -54.55
C SER A 8 37.01 21.15 -54.90
N GLY A 9 37.10 22.06 -53.91
CA GLY A 9 37.92 23.28 -54.09
C GLY A 9 37.40 24.63 -53.60
N ILE A 10 37.77 24.98 -52.35
CA ILE A 10 38.38 26.24 -51.83
C ILE A 10 37.69 27.65 -52.04
N PRO A 11 38.13 28.75 -51.38
CA PRO A 11 37.36 29.44 -50.33
C PRO A 11 37.06 30.93 -50.64
N ARG A 12 36.14 31.57 -49.89
CA ARG A 12 36.02 33.04 -49.89
C ARG A 12 36.05 33.63 -48.47
N ARG A 13 37.23 34.19 -48.19
CA ARG A 13 37.64 35.32 -47.34
C ARG A 13 36.58 36.05 -46.49
N LEU A 14 36.95 36.17 -45.21
CA LEU A 14 36.72 37.28 -44.24
C LEU A 14 35.96 38.52 -44.75
N ARG A 15 34.95 38.94 -43.99
CA ARG A 15 34.84 40.33 -43.49
C ARG A 15 34.31 40.36 -42.06
N LEU A 16 35.22 40.68 -41.15
CA LEU A 16 34.95 41.15 -39.79
C LEU A 16 34.31 42.54 -39.91
N ALA A 17 33.15 42.76 -39.27
CA ALA A 17 32.63 44.10 -39.02
C ALA A 17 32.31 44.20 -37.53
N THR A 18 33.26 44.76 -36.81
CA THR A 18 33.14 45.27 -35.44
C THR A 18 32.13 46.42 -35.42
N ALA A 19 31.10 46.31 -34.58
CA ALA A 19 30.31 47.46 -34.14
C ALA A 19 30.42 47.55 -32.61
N ILE A 20 31.29 48.45 -32.17
CA ILE A 20 31.40 48.90 -30.78
C ILE A 20 30.29 49.93 -30.57
N GLY A 21 29.28 49.56 -29.79
CA GLY A 21 28.26 50.47 -29.29
C GLY A 21 28.33 50.52 -27.77
N ALA A 22 28.89 51.62 -27.24
CA ALA A 22 28.97 51.88 -25.82
C ALA A 22 27.57 52.02 -25.22
N LEU A 23 27.25 51.19 -24.22
CA LEU A 23 26.07 51.36 -23.37
C LEU A 23 26.53 51.74 -21.96
N LEU A 24 26.55 53.04 -21.70
CA LEU A 24 26.61 53.61 -20.36
C LEU A 24 25.26 53.35 -19.68
N VAL A 25 25.23 52.41 -18.73
CA VAL A 25 24.10 52.25 -17.81
C VAL A 25 24.61 52.50 -16.40
N LEU A 26 23.98 53.52 -15.80
CA LEU A 26 24.08 54.03 -14.45
C LEU A 26 24.30 52.93 -13.40
N LEU A 27 25.44 52.97 -12.71
CA LEU A 27 25.67 52.29 -11.43
C LEU A 27 24.83 52.98 -10.35
N GLY A 28 23.57 52.56 -10.22
CA GLY A 28 22.78 52.79 -9.02
C GLY A 28 23.26 51.85 -7.92
N THR A 29 23.91 52.40 -6.91
CA THR A 29 24.26 51.68 -5.67
C THR A 29 22.99 51.31 -4.92
N TYR A 30 22.51 50.08 -5.10
CA TYR A 30 21.53 49.48 -4.19
C TYR A 30 22.27 48.95 -2.96
N LEU A 31 22.19 49.68 -1.87
CA LEU A 31 22.43 49.15 -0.52
C LEU A 31 21.33 48.12 -0.22
N VAL A 32 21.60 46.84 -0.47
CA VAL A 32 20.78 45.75 0.06
C VAL A 32 21.16 45.57 1.52
N SER A 33 20.33 46.11 2.42
CA SER A 33 20.40 45.80 3.85
C SER A 33 20.14 44.30 4.04
N THR A 34 21.19 43.51 4.24
CA THR A 34 21.06 42.12 4.72
C THR A 34 20.68 42.15 6.20
N THR A 35 19.41 42.41 6.50
CA THR A 35 18.85 41.98 7.79
C THR A 35 18.77 40.46 7.76
N ASN A 36 19.70 39.80 8.46
CA ASN A 36 19.53 38.41 8.88
C ASN A 36 18.30 38.33 9.79
N ARG A 37 17.10 38.24 9.21
CA ARG A 37 15.99 37.57 9.87
C ARG A 37 16.15 36.10 9.54
N ALA A 38 16.69 35.36 10.50
CA ALA A 38 16.37 33.96 10.61
C ALA A 38 14.85 33.88 10.75
N ASP A 39 14.16 33.67 9.63
CA ASP A 39 12.79 33.18 9.68
C ASP A 39 12.87 31.80 10.32
N ALA A 40 12.65 31.79 11.63
CA ALA A 40 12.38 30.59 12.37
C ALA A 40 11.27 29.86 11.61
N ALA A 41 11.60 28.67 11.07
CA ALA A 41 10.61 27.75 10.57
C ALA A 41 9.47 27.68 11.60
N PRO A 42 8.19 27.80 11.19
CA PRO A 42 7.09 27.73 12.13
C PRO A 42 7.24 26.43 12.92
N GLY A 43 7.48 26.58 14.22
CA GLY A 43 7.67 25.48 15.14
C GLY A 43 6.52 24.50 14.97
N ARG A 44 6.88 23.22 14.91
CA ARG A 44 5.95 22.08 14.89
C ARG A 44 4.83 22.32 15.91
N ALA A 45 3.66 22.74 15.43
CA ALA A 45 2.42 22.46 16.11
C ALA A 45 2.20 20.96 15.94
N GLY A 46 2.83 20.15 16.80
CA GLY A 46 2.25 18.86 17.12
C GLY A 46 0.86 19.18 17.64
N ALA A 47 -0.18 18.86 16.88
CA ALA A 47 -1.53 19.08 17.32
C ALA A 47 -1.65 18.48 18.74
N ASP A 48 -2.05 19.32 19.69
CA ASP A 48 -2.30 18.89 21.06
C ASP A 48 -3.61 18.12 21.02
N PHE A 49 -3.51 16.83 20.71
CA PHE A 49 -4.64 15.92 20.60
C PHE A 49 -5.25 15.56 21.97
N GLY A 50 -4.87 16.31 23.01
CA GLY A 50 -5.37 16.18 24.38
C GLY A 50 -4.74 15.02 25.14
N ALA A 51 -4.78 15.11 26.48
CA ALA A 51 -4.34 14.07 27.39
C ALA A 51 -5.10 12.73 27.23
N ASN A 52 -6.22 12.71 26.50
CA ASN A 52 -7.14 11.57 26.39
C ASN A 52 -6.97 10.72 25.12
N ALA A 53 -6.13 11.12 24.16
CA ALA A 53 -5.96 10.36 22.92
C ALA A 53 -5.31 8.98 23.15
N ILE A 54 -5.91 7.93 22.59
CA ILE A 54 -5.40 6.56 22.68
C ILE A 54 -4.08 6.43 21.90
N ARG A 55 -3.01 6.01 22.57
CA ARG A 55 -1.65 5.96 22.02
C ARG A 55 -1.35 4.68 21.24
N VAL A 56 -1.92 4.57 20.04
CA VAL A 56 -1.67 3.48 19.09
C VAL A 56 -1.59 4.08 17.69
N ALA A 57 -0.49 3.91 16.95
CA ALA A 57 -0.39 4.39 15.56
C ALA A 57 -1.30 3.56 14.65
N GLU A 58 -2.57 3.94 14.49
CA GLU A 58 -3.59 3.12 13.80
C GLU A 58 -4.70 3.98 13.19
N PHE A 59 -5.16 3.61 12.00
CA PHE A 59 -6.53 3.89 11.57
C PHE A 59 -7.10 2.69 10.77
N PRO A 60 -8.42 2.41 10.88
CA PRO A 60 -9.05 1.32 10.15
C PRO A 60 -9.73 1.77 8.86
N ALA A 61 -9.82 0.84 7.92
CA ALA A 61 -10.82 0.83 6.85
C ALA A 61 -11.61 -0.49 6.91
N ASP A 62 -12.90 -0.43 7.23
CA ASP A 62 -13.78 -1.59 7.22
C ASP A 62 -14.43 -1.68 5.84
N CYS A 63 -14.17 -2.74 5.09
CA CYS A 63 -14.68 -2.89 3.73
C CYS A 63 -15.46 -4.18 3.63
N THR A 64 -16.78 -4.10 3.44
CA THR A 64 -17.60 -5.30 3.31
C THR A 64 -17.27 -6.06 2.02
N TYR A 65 -17.57 -7.35 1.98
CA TYR A 65 -17.48 -8.14 0.74
C TYR A 65 -18.19 -7.42 -0.41
N SER A 66 -17.52 -7.33 -1.56
CA SER A 66 -18.10 -6.80 -2.80
C SER A 66 -18.61 -7.92 -3.70
N HIS A 67 -17.69 -8.72 -4.22
CA HIS A 67 -17.98 -9.77 -5.18
C HIS A 67 -16.84 -10.80 -5.25
N ARG A 68 -16.98 -11.82 -6.09
CA ARG A 68 -15.96 -12.85 -6.33
C ARG A 68 -15.76 -13.09 -7.81
N LEU A 69 -14.51 -13.20 -8.26
CA LEU A 69 -14.14 -13.54 -9.63
C LEU A 69 -12.84 -14.37 -9.65
N PRO A 70 -12.65 -15.26 -10.63
CA PRO A 70 -11.37 -15.94 -10.88
C PRO A 70 -10.33 -15.04 -11.59
N ASP A 71 -10.21 -13.80 -11.11
CA ASP A 71 -9.47 -12.72 -11.77
C ASP A 71 -8.39 -12.17 -10.85
N ASP A 72 -7.31 -11.64 -11.43
CA ASP A 72 -6.28 -10.91 -10.70
C ASP A 72 -5.63 -9.83 -11.61
N PRO A 73 -5.93 -8.54 -11.42
CA PRO A 73 -5.36 -7.47 -12.25
C PRO A 73 -3.89 -7.15 -11.96
N ILE A 74 -3.30 -7.71 -10.90
CA ILE A 74 -1.87 -7.56 -10.59
C ILE A 74 -1.09 -8.69 -11.25
N VAL A 75 -1.46 -9.94 -10.95
CA VAL A 75 -0.72 -11.14 -11.36
C VAL A 75 -1.06 -11.58 -12.78
N PHE A 76 -2.32 -11.43 -13.20
CA PHE A 76 -2.80 -11.82 -14.54
C PHE A 76 -3.53 -10.67 -15.25
N PRO A 77 -2.86 -9.53 -15.46
CA PRO A 77 -3.49 -8.33 -16.01
C PRO A 77 -4.04 -8.60 -17.41
N GLY A 78 -5.32 -8.27 -17.60
CA GLY A 78 -6.04 -8.41 -18.86
C GLY A 78 -6.52 -9.83 -19.19
N LEU A 79 -6.35 -10.80 -18.27
CA LEU A 79 -6.68 -12.21 -18.48
C LEU A 79 -7.81 -12.69 -17.55
N PRO A 80 -9.10 -12.45 -17.90
CA PRO A 80 -10.22 -12.96 -17.12
C PRO A 80 -10.18 -14.49 -16.96
N GLY A 81 -10.44 -14.97 -15.75
CA GLY A 81 -10.45 -16.40 -15.43
C GLY A 81 -9.08 -17.08 -15.31
N ALA A 82 -7.98 -16.32 -15.44
CA ALA A 82 -6.63 -16.89 -15.35
C ALA A 82 -6.17 -17.17 -13.91
N SER A 83 -6.87 -16.64 -12.90
CA SER A 83 -6.54 -16.85 -11.49
C SER A 83 -7.45 -17.90 -10.84
N HIS A 84 -7.11 -18.32 -9.61
CA HIS A 84 -8.10 -18.96 -8.74
C HIS A 84 -9.16 -17.95 -8.30
N MET A 85 -10.25 -18.43 -7.69
CA MET A 85 -11.33 -17.56 -7.22
C MET A 85 -10.84 -16.62 -6.10
N HIS A 86 -11.01 -15.32 -6.33
CA HIS A 86 -10.77 -14.27 -5.35
C HIS A 86 -12.07 -13.68 -4.82
N SER A 87 -12.06 -13.31 -3.54
CA SER A 87 -13.08 -12.46 -2.91
C SER A 87 -12.54 -11.04 -2.82
N PHE A 88 -13.28 -10.08 -3.37
CA PHE A 88 -12.88 -8.67 -3.49
C PHE A 88 -13.59 -7.78 -2.46
N PHE A 89 -12.87 -6.76 -1.99
CA PHE A 89 -13.27 -5.75 -1.01
C PHE A 89 -12.82 -4.36 -1.46
N GLY A 90 -13.48 -3.33 -0.94
CA GLY A 90 -13.25 -1.94 -1.34
C GLY A 90 -13.93 -1.65 -2.66
N SER A 91 -13.15 -1.31 -3.69
CA SER A 91 -13.65 -1.04 -5.04
C SER A 91 -14.56 -2.15 -5.56
N THR A 92 -15.77 -1.76 -5.99
CA THR A 92 -16.77 -2.70 -6.50
C THR A 92 -16.61 -3.07 -7.97
N VAL A 93 -15.62 -2.50 -8.67
CA VAL A 93 -15.43 -2.70 -10.13
C VAL A 93 -14.22 -3.57 -10.46
N THR A 94 -13.50 -4.03 -9.45
CA THR A 94 -12.26 -4.80 -9.63
C THR A 94 -12.51 -6.07 -10.43
N ASN A 95 -11.71 -6.30 -11.47
CA ASN A 95 -11.69 -7.51 -12.31
C ASN A 95 -10.32 -7.59 -13.00
N ALA A 96 -10.09 -8.60 -13.85
CA ALA A 96 -8.80 -8.82 -14.49
C ALA A 96 -8.29 -7.63 -15.34
N ARG A 97 -9.16 -6.72 -15.78
CA ARG A 97 -8.80 -5.56 -16.62
C ARG A 97 -8.65 -4.26 -15.84
N THR A 98 -8.89 -4.27 -14.53
CA THR A 98 -8.91 -3.07 -13.71
C THR A 98 -7.58 -2.34 -13.72
N THR A 99 -7.66 -1.03 -13.96
CA THR A 99 -6.55 -0.08 -13.93
C THR A 99 -6.74 0.94 -12.80
N LEU A 100 -5.71 1.74 -12.53
CA LEU A 100 -5.81 2.80 -11.52
C LEU A 100 -6.95 3.80 -11.83
N PRO A 101 -7.12 4.29 -13.08
CA PRO A 101 -8.28 5.11 -13.45
C PRO A 101 -9.64 4.49 -13.10
N ASP A 102 -9.79 3.17 -13.20
CA ASP A 102 -11.05 2.50 -12.84
C ASP A 102 -11.28 2.57 -11.34
N LEU A 103 -10.24 2.34 -10.53
CA LEU A 103 -10.32 2.40 -9.07
C LEU A 103 -10.62 3.80 -8.55
N VAL A 104 -9.92 4.84 -9.04
CA VAL A 104 -10.14 6.22 -8.55
C VAL A 104 -11.54 6.75 -8.85
N ASN A 105 -12.25 6.16 -9.81
CA ASN A 105 -13.63 6.48 -10.17
C ASN A 105 -14.65 5.44 -9.65
N SER A 106 -14.21 4.47 -8.86
CA SER A 106 -15.03 3.36 -8.42
C SER A 106 -15.93 3.74 -7.23
N PRO A 107 -17.16 3.19 -7.15
CA PRO A 107 -17.82 3.04 -5.85
C PRO A 107 -16.99 2.13 -4.95
N THR A 108 -17.17 2.25 -3.64
CA THR A 108 -16.48 1.42 -2.65
C THR A 108 -17.43 0.86 -1.61
N THR A 109 -17.08 -0.32 -1.09
CA THR A 109 -17.69 -0.94 0.10
C THR A 109 -17.04 -0.48 1.40
N CYS A 110 -15.96 0.31 1.33
CA CYS A 110 -15.22 0.75 2.50
C CYS A 110 -15.95 1.83 3.30
N ASN A 111 -15.78 1.75 4.62
CA ASN A 111 -15.82 2.84 5.56
C ASN A 111 -14.36 3.10 6.01
N PRO A 112 -13.77 4.26 5.71
CA PRO A 112 -14.40 5.43 5.11
C PRO A 112 -14.64 5.29 3.61
N ARG A 113 -15.72 5.93 3.13
CA ARG A 113 -16.13 5.89 1.70
C ARG A 113 -15.14 6.54 0.73
N VAL A 114 -14.17 7.28 1.25
CA VAL A 114 -13.10 7.89 0.43
C VAL A 114 -12.02 6.88 0.05
N ASP A 115 -11.94 5.72 0.72
CA ASP A 115 -11.05 4.65 0.29
C ASP A 115 -11.65 3.87 -0.88
N VAL A 116 -11.17 4.17 -2.08
CA VAL A 116 -11.55 3.50 -3.33
C VAL A 116 -10.51 2.48 -3.78
N SER A 117 -9.58 2.11 -2.90
CA SER A 117 -8.61 1.03 -3.15
C SER A 117 -9.32 -0.31 -3.31
N SER A 118 -8.59 -1.27 -3.88
CA SER A 118 -9.06 -2.64 -3.98
C SER A 118 -8.19 -3.57 -3.15
N TYR A 119 -8.85 -4.51 -2.48
CA TYR A 119 -8.23 -5.56 -1.69
C TYR A 119 -8.86 -6.90 -2.06
N TRP A 120 -8.07 -7.95 -2.21
CA TRP A 120 -8.63 -9.28 -2.44
C TRP A 120 -7.81 -10.41 -1.83
N VAL A 121 -8.46 -11.55 -1.64
CA VAL A 121 -7.90 -12.77 -1.06
C VAL A 121 -8.45 -13.99 -1.78
N PRO A 122 -7.78 -15.16 -1.73
CA PRO A 122 -8.37 -16.40 -2.20
C PRO A 122 -9.66 -16.69 -1.43
N THR A 123 -10.73 -16.98 -2.15
CA THR A 123 -12.04 -17.27 -1.55
C THR A 123 -11.95 -18.46 -0.59
N LEU A 124 -12.47 -18.30 0.62
CA LEU A 124 -12.64 -19.40 1.56
C LEU A 124 -13.84 -20.26 1.15
N TYR A 125 -13.69 -21.58 1.26
CA TYR A 125 -14.75 -22.56 1.08
C TYR A 125 -14.88 -23.42 2.33
N ARG A 126 -16.12 -23.79 2.65
CA ARG A 126 -16.49 -24.85 3.58
C ARG A 126 -17.30 -25.89 2.82
N ASP A 127 -16.81 -27.13 2.76
CA ASP A 127 -17.44 -28.21 1.98
C ASP A 127 -17.72 -27.82 0.52
N ASN A 128 -16.76 -27.13 -0.10
CA ASN A 128 -16.87 -26.56 -1.45
C ASN A 128 -17.95 -25.49 -1.65
N VAL A 129 -18.63 -25.04 -0.59
CA VAL A 129 -19.49 -23.87 -0.60
C VAL A 129 -18.68 -22.65 -0.19
N ALA A 130 -18.75 -21.59 -0.99
CA ALA A 130 -17.96 -20.41 -0.72
C ALA A 130 -18.49 -19.65 0.51
N VAL A 131 -17.58 -19.06 1.28
CA VAL A 131 -17.89 -18.37 2.54
C VAL A 131 -17.42 -16.93 2.44
N GLU A 132 -18.34 -15.98 2.51
CA GLU A 132 -17.98 -14.57 2.68
C GLU A 132 -17.56 -14.30 4.13
N PRO A 133 -16.53 -13.46 4.36
CA PRO A 133 -16.27 -12.98 5.71
C PRO A 133 -17.41 -12.07 6.16
N ALA A 134 -17.84 -12.22 7.42
CA ALA A 134 -18.82 -11.35 8.04
C ALA A 134 -18.21 -9.98 8.40
N ILE A 135 -16.91 -9.95 8.66
CA ILE A 135 -16.15 -8.73 8.98
C ILE A 135 -14.84 -8.76 8.20
N ALA A 136 -14.52 -7.64 7.55
CA ALA A 136 -13.25 -7.44 6.86
C ALA A 136 -12.75 -6.04 7.20
N THR A 137 -11.64 -5.99 7.93
CA THR A 137 -10.99 -4.75 8.37
C THR A 137 -9.56 -4.70 7.86
N PHE A 138 -9.20 -3.58 7.26
CA PHE A 138 -7.87 -3.24 6.79
C PHE A 138 -7.30 -2.17 7.72
N TYR A 139 -6.41 -2.58 8.62
CA TYR A 139 -5.75 -1.68 9.54
C TYR A 139 -4.50 -1.10 8.91
N TYR A 140 -4.34 0.21 9.00
CA TYR A 140 -3.12 0.92 8.68
C TYR A 140 -2.40 1.22 9.98
N LEU A 141 -1.24 0.58 10.19
CA LEU A 141 -0.54 0.55 11.47
C LEU A 141 0.86 1.16 11.37
N GLY A 142 1.31 1.80 12.45
CA GLY A 142 2.71 2.23 12.62
C GLY A 142 3.57 1.23 13.40
N GLU A 143 3.05 0.08 13.81
CA GLU A 143 3.78 -0.87 14.66
C GLU A 143 4.85 -1.69 13.91
N GLY A 144 5.75 -2.33 14.68
CA GLY A 144 6.78 -3.24 14.14
C GLY A 144 8.10 -2.55 13.78
N VAL A 145 8.20 -1.24 13.99
CA VAL A 145 9.42 -0.45 13.84
C VAL A 145 9.62 0.48 15.05
N ARG A 146 10.82 1.04 15.19
CA ARG A 146 11.13 1.99 16.27
C ARG A 146 10.36 3.30 16.09
N ALA A 147 10.17 4.03 17.18
CA ALA A 147 9.41 5.29 17.21
C ALA A 147 9.95 6.37 16.23
N ASP A 148 11.27 6.45 16.04
CA ASP A 148 11.89 7.36 15.07
C ASP A 148 11.49 7.03 13.62
N VAL A 149 11.30 5.74 13.32
CA VAL A 149 10.86 5.28 11.99
C VAL A 149 9.37 5.58 11.81
N VAL A 150 8.53 5.34 12.84
CA VAL A 150 7.10 5.67 12.81
C VAL A 150 6.88 7.16 12.54
N ALA A 151 7.63 8.03 13.21
CA ALA A 151 7.53 9.48 13.05
C ALA A 151 7.84 9.96 11.62
N ASN A 152 8.58 9.17 10.84
CA ASN A 152 8.98 9.47 9.46
C ASN A 152 8.19 8.66 8.40
N THR A 153 7.12 7.97 8.79
CA THR A 153 6.27 7.19 7.87
C THR A 153 5.74 8.05 6.71
N GLN A 154 5.81 7.54 5.49
CA GLN A 154 5.24 8.14 4.28
C GLN A 154 3.92 7.44 3.91
N PRO A 155 2.94 8.14 3.31
CA PRO A 155 1.76 7.47 2.78
C PRO A 155 2.13 6.52 1.65
N PHE A 156 1.32 5.47 1.44
CA PHE A 156 1.46 4.63 0.24
C PHE A 156 1.31 5.50 -1.01
N PRO A 157 2.17 5.33 -2.03
CA PRO A 157 2.02 6.06 -3.28
C PRO A 157 0.79 5.58 -4.04
N LEU A 158 0.10 6.50 -4.72
CA LEU A 158 -1.06 6.17 -5.54
C LEU A 158 -0.68 5.15 -6.63
N GLY A 159 -1.46 4.09 -6.77
CA GLY A 159 -1.22 3.03 -7.75
C GLY A 159 -0.22 1.97 -7.32
N LEU A 160 0.24 1.97 -6.06
CA LEU A 160 1.01 0.86 -5.48
C LEU A 160 0.21 -0.44 -5.60
N ARG A 161 0.86 -1.50 -6.09
CA ARG A 161 0.32 -2.86 -6.22
C ARG A 161 1.19 -3.82 -5.43
N LEU A 162 0.60 -4.67 -4.59
CA LEU A 162 1.36 -5.53 -3.71
C LEU A 162 0.62 -6.81 -3.39
N VAL A 163 1.35 -7.93 -3.38
CA VAL A 163 0.86 -9.23 -2.92
C VAL A 163 1.60 -9.66 -1.65
N ALA A 164 0.92 -9.79 -0.52
CA ALA A 164 1.47 -10.39 0.70
C ALA A 164 1.08 -11.87 0.81
N GLY A 165 1.86 -12.68 1.53
CA GLY A 165 1.60 -14.11 1.66
C GLY A 165 2.10 -14.93 0.46
N ASN A 166 1.65 -16.18 0.36
CA ASN A 166 2.18 -17.14 -0.60
C ASN A 166 1.11 -18.11 -1.11
N ALA A 167 0.57 -17.82 -2.30
CA ALA A 167 -0.40 -18.68 -2.98
C ALA A 167 0.15 -20.08 -3.34
N LYS A 168 1.48 -20.24 -3.38
CA LYS A 168 2.17 -21.48 -3.78
C LYS A 168 2.86 -22.16 -2.59
N ALA A 169 2.55 -21.76 -1.35
CA ALA A 169 3.13 -22.37 -0.17
C ALA A 169 2.90 -23.88 -0.18
N THR A 170 3.93 -24.66 0.17
CA THR A 170 3.83 -26.13 0.25
C THR A 170 3.65 -26.63 1.68
N GLY A 171 3.74 -25.72 2.64
CA GLY A 171 3.43 -25.95 4.05
C GLY A 171 3.62 -24.68 4.87
N SER A 172 3.41 -24.80 6.19
CA SER A 172 3.43 -23.67 7.13
C SER A 172 4.77 -22.91 7.18
N ASN A 173 5.89 -23.52 6.83
CA ASN A 173 7.18 -22.82 6.83
C ASN A 173 7.29 -21.73 5.76
N ASP A 174 6.56 -21.89 4.65
CA ASP A 174 6.58 -20.96 3.51
C ASP A 174 5.48 -19.88 3.59
N SER A 175 4.78 -19.84 4.72
CA SER A 175 3.60 -19.01 4.92
C SER A 175 3.80 -18.01 6.05
N ILE A 176 3.16 -16.86 5.89
CA ILE A 176 2.99 -15.83 6.93
C ILE A 176 1.52 -15.69 7.35
N ALA A 177 0.65 -16.57 6.84
CA ALA A 177 -0.74 -16.61 7.23
C ALA A 177 -0.84 -16.80 8.74
N ARG A 178 -1.86 -16.21 9.34
CA ARG A 178 -2.20 -16.48 10.74
C ARG A 178 -3.70 -16.69 10.84
N TRP A 179 -4.06 -17.86 11.32
CA TRP A 179 -5.43 -18.28 11.62
C TRP A 179 -5.62 -18.41 13.12
N SER A 180 -6.74 -17.91 13.61
CA SER A 180 -7.17 -18.01 15.01
C SER A 180 -8.70 -18.03 15.11
N CYS A 181 -9.22 -18.00 16.34
CA CYS A 181 -10.64 -17.99 16.60
C CYS A 181 -11.02 -16.72 17.37
N LEU A 182 -11.92 -15.92 16.82
CA LEU A 182 -12.43 -14.71 17.46
C LEU A 182 -13.05 -15.04 18.82
N HIS A 183 -12.69 -14.29 19.87
CA HIS A 183 -13.12 -14.51 21.26
C HIS A 183 -12.77 -15.88 21.85
N ALA A 184 -11.85 -16.63 21.25
CA ALA A 184 -11.37 -17.91 21.74
C ALA A 184 -9.85 -17.97 21.83
N GLY A 185 -9.27 -17.07 22.65
CA GLY A 185 -7.81 -16.96 22.85
C GLY A 185 -7.13 -18.19 23.46
N HIS A 186 -7.89 -19.18 23.93
CA HIS A 186 -7.37 -20.47 24.36
C HIS A 186 -7.01 -21.39 23.18
N VAL A 187 -7.50 -21.11 21.97
CA VAL A 187 -7.10 -21.83 20.74
C VAL A 187 -5.78 -21.23 20.25
N PRO A 188 -4.68 -22.01 20.20
CA PRO A 188 -3.42 -21.51 19.70
C PRO A 188 -3.55 -21.07 18.23
N PRO A 189 -3.00 -19.90 17.86
CA PRO A 189 -2.97 -19.49 16.47
C PRO A 189 -2.06 -20.42 15.65
N SER A 190 -2.37 -20.56 14.36
CA SER A 190 -1.61 -21.41 13.43
C SER A 190 -1.40 -20.70 12.11
N LYS A 191 -0.49 -21.22 11.27
CA LYS A 191 -0.34 -20.79 9.88
C LYS A 191 -1.27 -21.53 8.92
N ASP A 192 -1.97 -22.54 9.41
CA ASP A 192 -3.05 -23.24 8.71
C ASP A 192 -4.35 -23.11 9.51
N PHE A 193 -5.47 -23.54 8.96
CA PHE A 193 -6.78 -23.47 9.61
C PHE A 193 -6.77 -24.08 11.02
N VAL A 194 -7.55 -23.47 11.92
CA VAL A 194 -7.70 -23.91 13.31
C VAL A 194 -9.13 -24.35 13.59
N ASN A 195 -9.30 -25.29 14.52
CA ASN A 195 -10.61 -25.78 14.93
C ASN A 195 -11.26 -24.79 15.90
N CYS A 196 -12.19 -23.98 15.40
CA CYS A 196 -12.85 -22.96 16.21
C CYS A 196 -14.08 -23.49 16.96
N PRO A 197 -14.24 -23.18 18.26
CA PRO A 197 -15.42 -23.56 19.04
C PRO A 197 -16.72 -22.96 18.50
N SER A 198 -17.85 -23.58 18.81
CA SER A 198 -19.18 -22.99 18.49
C SER A 198 -19.35 -21.61 19.15
N GLY A 199 -20.09 -20.72 18.48
CA GLY A 199 -20.29 -19.33 18.93
C GLY A 199 -19.11 -18.38 18.67
N THR A 200 -18.02 -18.87 18.06
CA THR A 200 -16.86 -18.07 17.65
C THR A 200 -16.82 -17.90 16.13
N MET A 201 -15.76 -17.29 15.61
CA MET A 201 -15.51 -17.16 14.16
C MET A 201 -14.07 -17.54 13.84
N LEU A 202 -13.84 -18.21 12.72
CA LEU A 202 -12.51 -18.34 12.14
C LEU A 202 -12.01 -16.96 11.73
N GLU A 203 -10.81 -16.59 12.16
CA GLU A 203 -10.19 -15.29 11.92
C GLU A 203 -8.85 -15.46 11.21
N SER A 204 -8.63 -14.68 10.15
CA SER A 204 -7.38 -14.60 9.41
C SER A 204 -6.73 -13.24 9.62
N TYR A 205 -5.43 -13.23 9.88
CA TYR A 205 -4.57 -12.06 9.88
C TYR A 205 -3.50 -12.21 8.80
N LEU A 206 -3.28 -11.14 8.03
CA LEU A 206 -2.18 -11.06 7.07
C LEU A 206 -1.53 -9.69 7.15
N ASP A 207 -0.24 -9.67 7.49
CA ASP A 207 0.58 -8.47 7.54
C ASP A 207 1.31 -8.29 6.20
N PHE A 208 1.07 -7.16 5.56
CA PHE A 208 1.80 -6.73 4.37
C PHE A 208 3.16 -6.13 4.79
N PRO A 209 4.19 -6.21 3.93
CA PRO A 209 5.45 -5.53 4.19
C PRO A 209 5.27 -4.01 4.22
N GLN A 210 6.08 -3.32 5.03
CA GLN A 210 5.93 -1.89 5.31
C GLN A 210 7.19 -1.04 5.08
N CYS A 211 8.17 -1.60 4.37
CA CYS A 211 9.37 -0.87 3.93
C CYS A 211 9.41 -0.87 2.40
N TRP A 212 9.19 0.28 1.80
CA TRP A 212 9.17 0.49 0.36
C TRP A 212 10.54 0.93 -0.17
N ASN A 213 10.90 0.50 -1.37
CA ASN A 213 12.15 0.89 -2.01
C ASN A 213 12.23 2.36 -2.43
N GLY A 214 11.13 3.11 -2.30
CA GLY A 214 11.06 4.53 -2.58
C GLY A 214 10.89 4.89 -4.06
N ARG A 215 10.76 3.89 -4.94
CA ARG A 215 10.73 4.10 -6.39
C ARG A 215 9.60 3.36 -7.10
N ASP A 216 9.49 2.05 -6.90
CA ASP A 216 8.69 1.20 -7.78
C ASP A 216 7.27 1.00 -7.23
N LEU A 217 6.25 1.25 -8.04
CA LEU A 217 4.84 1.01 -7.64
C LEU A 217 4.43 -0.46 -7.73
N ASP A 218 5.24 -1.28 -8.40
CA ASP A 218 5.08 -2.72 -8.54
C ASP A 218 6.44 -3.31 -8.94
N SER A 219 6.65 -4.60 -8.71
CA SER A 219 7.83 -5.35 -9.14
C SER A 219 7.41 -6.55 -10.01
N PRO A 220 8.31 -7.16 -10.79
CA PRO A 220 7.94 -8.32 -11.63
C PRO A 220 7.35 -9.51 -10.87
N ASP A 221 7.65 -9.63 -9.58
CA ASP A 221 7.11 -10.64 -8.67
C ASP A 221 6.00 -10.10 -7.75
N HIS A 222 5.60 -8.84 -7.93
CA HIS A 222 4.59 -8.09 -7.17
C HIS A 222 4.85 -8.02 -5.65
N LYS A 223 6.10 -8.26 -5.24
CA LYS A 223 6.51 -8.44 -3.84
C LYS A 223 7.79 -7.65 -3.51
N SER A 224 8.85 -7.85 -4.30
CA SER A 224 10.22 -7.41 -3.98
C SER A 224 10.47 -5.89 -3.95
N HIS A 225 9.51 -5.06 -4.35
CA HIS A 225 9.58 -3.61 -4.16
C HIS A 225 9.23 -3.17 -2.73
N LEU A 226 8.73 -4.09 -1.89
CA LEU A 226 8.59 -3.91 -0.44
C LEU A 226 9.31 -5.03 0.33
N ALA A 227 9.71 -4.71 1.55
CA ALA A 227 10.32 -5.63 2.50
C ALA A 227 9.69 -5.52 3.89
N TYR A 228 9.78 -6.61 4.64
CA TYR A 228 9.48 -6.58 6.08
C TYR A 228 10.65 -5.93 6.84
N PRO A 229 10.39 -5.17 7.91
CA PRO A 229 11.42 -4.63 8.77
C PRO A 229 12.31 -5.72 9.38
N VAL A 230 13.56 -5.39 9.59
CA VAL A 230 14.54 -6.21 10.32
C VAL A 230 15.05 -5.38 11.49
N ASN A 231 15.07 -5.96 12.70
CA ASN A 231 15.49 -5.27 13.92
C ASN A 231 14.77 -3.92 14.11
N GLN A 232 13.45 -3.91 13.88
CA GLN A 232 12.58 -2.73 14.01
C GLN A 232 12.98 -1.55 13.10
N ALA A 233 13.68 -1.80 12.00
CA ALA A 233 14.03 -0.80 10.98
C ALA A 233 13.77 -1.32 9.58
N CYS A 234 13.60 -0.39 8.66
CA CYS A 234 13.62 -0.71 7.25
C CYS A 234 15.05 -1.05 6.78
N PRO A 235 15.23 -2.11 5.96
CA PRO A 235 16.49 -2.37 5.29
C PRO A 235 16.94 -1.19 4.44
N SER A 236 18.25 -1.03 4.24
CA SER A 236 18.80 0.05 3.40
C SER A 236 18.36 -0.03 1.94
N THR A 237 17.98 -1.22 1.46
CA THR A 237 17.39 -1.44 0.13
C THR A 237 15.94 -0.97 0.03
N HIS A 238 15.27 -0.76 1.17
CA HIS A 238 13.86 -0.40 1.28
C HIS A 238 13.65 0.77 2.25
N PRO A 239 14.29 1.93 2.04
CA PRO A 239 14.47 2.93 3.10
C PRO A 239 13.19 3.70 3.48
N VAL A 240 12.11 3.59 2.69
CA VAL A 240 10.89 4.37 2.90
C VAL A 240 9.89 3.57 3.71
N HIS A 241 9.74 3.89 5.00
CA HIS A 241 8.69 3.31 5.81
C HIS A 241 7.31 3.82 5.36
N VAL A 242 6.38 2.91 5.13
CA VAL A 242 4.95 3.16 4.85
C VAL A 242 4.11 2.51 5.95
N PRO A 243 2.80 2.83 6.12
CA PRO A 243 1.99 2.13 7.11
C PRO A 243 2.01 0.63 6.85
N LYS A 244 2.04 -0.19 7.90
CA LYS A 244 1.78 -1.61 7.78
C LYS A 244 0.29 -1.80 7.54
N LEU A 245 -0.07 -2.30 6.36
CA LEU A 245 -1.41 -2.80 6.08
C LEU A 245 -1.55 -4.18 6.72
N ARG A 246 -2.47 -4.30 7.68
CA ARG A 246 -2.90 -5.58 8.27
C ARG A 246 -4.32 -5.85 7.85
N GLN A 247 -4.50 -6.94 7.12
CA GLN A 247 -5.81 -7.45 6.76
C GLN A 247 -6.30 -8.40 7.85
N VAL A 248 -7.52 -8.16 8.34
CA VAL A 248 -8.21 -9.01 9.31
C VAL A 248 -9.56 -9.41 8.76
N LEU A 249 -9.74 -10.71 8.49
CA LEU A 249 -10.99 -11.28 7.97
C LEU A 249 -11.58 -12.24 8.99
N ARG A 250 -12.88 -12.11 9.27
CA ARG A 250 -13.60 -13.00 10.19
C ARG A 250 -14.72 -13.69 9.45
N TYR A 251 -14.63 -15.02 9.40
CA TYR A 251 -15.56 -15.87 8.70
C TYR A 251 -16.53 -16.51 9.69
N PRO A 252 -17.85 -16.53 9.41
CA PRO A 252 -18.86 -17.10 10.29
C PRO A 252 -18.87 -18.64 10.21
N VAL A 253 -17.70 -19.27 10.37
CA VAL A 253 -17.48 -20.72 10.35
C VAL A 253 -16.68 -21.16 11.55
N THR A 254 -16.97 -22.40 11.98
CA THR A 254 -16.41 -23.06 13.17
C THR A 254 -16.33 -24.56 12.92
N GLY A 255 -15.63 -25.28 13.79
CA GLY A 255 -15.50 -26.74 13.75
C GLY A 255 -14.31 -27.23 12.91
N ASP A 256 -14.45 -28.45 12.39
CA ASP A 256 -13.37 -29.23 11.79
C ASP A 256 -12.68 -28.52 10.60
N PRO A 257 -11.37 -28.18 10.72
CA PRO A 257 -10.58 -27.58 9.67
C PRO A 257 -10.49 -28.38 8.38
N SER A 258 -10.68 -29.71 8.42
CA SER A 258 -10.63 -30.56 7.22
C SER A 258 -11.68 -30.21 6.17
N ARG A 259 -12.73 -29.50 6.60
CA ARG A 259 -13.82 -29.02 5.74
C ARG A 259 -13.51 -27.68 5.08
N PHE A 260 -12.42 -27.02 5.47
CA PHE A 260 -12.04 -25.70 4.97
C PHE A 260 -10.96 -25.80 3.89
N ARG A 261 -11.08 -24.96 2.87
CA ARG A 261 -10.01 -24.71 1.89
C ARG A 261 -10.11 -23.29 1.37
N LEU A 262 -8.98 -22.71 1.00
CA LEU A 262 -8.92 -21.55 0.14
C LEU A 262 -9.07 -21.97 -1.32
N ALA A 263 -9.40 -21.02 -2.19
CA ALA A 263 -9.32 -21.21 -3.64
C ALA A 263 -7.90 -21.58 -4.10
N SER A 264 -6.88 -21.14 -3.36
CA SER A 264 -5.46 -21.45 -3.59
C SER A 264 -4.97 -22.73 -2.92
N GLY A 265 -5.79 -23.43 -2.13
CA GLY A 265 -5.38 -24.64 -1.40
C GLY A 265 -5.63 -24.59 0.11
N PRO A 266 -4.77 -25.23 0.93
CA PRO A 266 -4.88 -25.21 2.40
C PRO A 266 -4.73 -23.81 3.02
N GLY A 267 -4.98 -23.63 4.31
CA GLY A 267 -4.97 -22.31 4.96
C GLY A 267 -3.61 -21.61 4.90
N TYR A 268 -2.51 -22.36 4.79
CA TYR A 268 -1.17 -21.80 4.62
C TYR A 268 -0.92 -21.14 3.25
N THR A 269 -1.80 -21.35 2.25
CA THR A 269 -1.72 -20.66 0.95
C THR A 269 -2.42 -19.29 0.94
N MET A 270 -2.82 -18.79 2.11
CA MET A 270 -3.37 -17.45 2.27
C MET A 270 -2.38 -16.41 1.74
N HIS A 271 -2.93 -15.50 0.94
CA HIS A 271 -2.29 -14.32 0.42
C HIS A 271 -3.35 -13.22 0.34
N GLY A 272 -2.88 -12.00 0.18
CA GLY A 272 -3.73 -10.85 0.05
C GLY A 272 -3.08 -9.88 -0.91
N ASP A 273 -3.91 -9.24 -1.69
CA ASP A 273 -3.53 -8.39 -2.78
C ASP A 273 -4.12 -7.02 -2.54
N PHE A 274 -3.32 -5.99 -2.80
CA PHE A 274 -3.67 -4.61 -2.55
C PHE A 274 -3.32 -3.76 -3.76
N PHE A 275 -4.30 -3.01 -4.26
CA PHE A 275 -4.10 -2.00 -5.28
C PHE A 275 -4.56 -0.64 -4.73
N ASN A 276 -3.59 0.19 -4.34
CA ASN A 276 -3.82 1.45 -3.66
C ASN A 276 -4.45 2.50 -4.59
N ALA A 277 -5.63 2.98 -4.21
CA ALA A 277 -6.31 4.09 -4.86
C ALA A 277 -6.84 5.12 -3.86
N TRP A 278 -6.31 5.15 -2.62
CA TRP A 278 -6.63 6.23 -1.69
C TRP A 278 -6.39 7.60 -2.31
N PRO A 279 -7.29 8.59 -2.09
CA PRO A 279 -7.00 9.97 -2.41
C PRO A 279 -5.72 10.43 -1.71
N VAL A 280 -4.75 10.91 -2.49
CA VAL A 280 -3.38 11.19 -2.03
C VAL A 280 -3.36 12.10 -0.80
N ALA A 281 -4.14 13.19 -0.83
CA ALA A 281 -4.20 14.14 0.27
C ALA A 281 -4.81 13.55 1.55
N GLU A 282 -5.80 12.68 1.42
CA GLU A 282 -6.48 12.07 2.58
C GLU A 282 -5.60 11.02 3.26
N LEU A 283 -4.92 10.16 2.49
CA LEU A 283 -3.99 9.19 3.08
C LEU A 283 -2.79 9.90 3.73
N ALA A 284 -2.25 10.95 3.10
CA ALA A 284 -1.20 11.77 3.68
C ALA A 284 -1.63 12.40 5.01
N ARG A 285 -2.85 12.95 5.06
CA ARG A 285 -3.44 13.52 6.28
C ARG A 285 -3.54 12.47 7.40
N ARG A 286 -4.08 11.27 7.11
CA ARG A 286 -4.18 10.19 8.12
C ARG A 286 -2.82 9.72 8.63
N VAL A 287 -1.83 9.63 7.74
CA VAL A 287 -0.45 9.32 8.17
C VAL A 287 0.09 10.41 9.10
N GLN A 288 -0.16 11.68 8.78
CA GLN A 288 0.26 12.83 9.58
C GLN A 288 -0.46 12.92 10.94
N ASP A 289 -1.76 12.64 10.98
CA ASP A 289 -2.61 12.87 12.15
C ASP A 289 -2.70 11.65 13.08
N CYS A 290 -2.51 10.44 12.54
CA CYS A 290 -2.72 9.19 13.27
C CYS A 290 -1.43 8.39 13.43
N ILE A 291 -0.71 8.14 12.34
CA ILE A 291 0.45 7.24 12.36
C ILE A 291 1.68 7.91 12.98
N ARG A 292 2.14 9.02 12.41
CA ARG A 292 3.33 9.73 12.87
C ARG A 292 3.28 10.16 14.35
N PRO A 293 2.14 10.67 14.89
CA PRO A 293 2.05 11.06 16.30
C PRO A 293 1.70 9.90 17.23
N VAL A 294 1.54 8.67 16.72
CA VAL A 294 1.18 7.47 17.49
C VAL A 294 -0.18 7.62 18.18
N ILE A 295 -1.22 7.87 17.37
CA ILE A 295 -2.58 8.15 17.82
C ILE A 295 -3.57 7.26 17.07
N LYS A 296 -4.48 6.67 17.84
CA LYS A 296 -5.54 5.85 17.27
C LYS A 296 -6.57 6.78 16.67
N CYS A 297 -6.90 6.57 15.41
CA CYS A 297 -7.97 7.27 14.74
C CYS A 297 -9.13 6.35 14.40
N GLY A 298 -10.33 6.92 14.38
CA GLY A 298 -11.53 6.27 13.85
C GLY A 298 -11.54 6.24 12.32
N HIS A 299 -12.63 5.74 11.74
CA HIS A 299 -12.82 5.67 10.29
C HIS A 299 -12.83 7.04 9.62
N ASP A 300 -13.27 8.10 10.30
CA ASP A 300 -13.19 9.49 9.83
C ASP A 300 -11.74 10.04 9.80
N GLY A 301 -10.77 9.26 10.27
CA GLY A 301 -9.36 9.62 10.32
C GLY A 301 -9.10 10.71 11.36
N ARG A 302 -9.91 10.78 12.41
CA ARG A 302 -9.71 11.67 13.56
C ARG A 302 -9.37 10.88 14.82
N PRO A 303 -8.56 11.44 15.74
CA PRO A 303 -8.21 10.82 17.01
C PRO A 303 -9.41 10.36 17.83
N ILE A 304 -9.26 9.23 18.53
CA ILE A 304 -10.22 8.69 19.50
C ILE A 304 -9.57 8.35 20.84
#